data_AF-A0A7S0CJX2-F1
#
_entry.id   AF-A0A7S0CJX2-F1
#
_cell.length_a   1.000
_cell.length_b   1.000
_cell.length_c   1.000
_cell.angle_alpha   90.00
_cell.angle_beta   90.00
_cell.angle_gamma   90.00
#
_symmetry.space_group_name_H-M   'P 1'
#
loop_
_entity.id
_entity.type
_entity.pdbx_description
1 polymer ?
#
loop_
_entity_poly.entity_id
_entity_poly.type
_entity_poly.pdbx_seq_one_letter_code
_entity_poly.pdbx_strand_id
1 'polypeptide(L)'
;PMRVSSGLSGFSTLVTTSSATKALALNSILALGFGGFLLAAVGDWYKARIKLRDGADTLVTSGPFRYFRHPNYTGEIIGWTASCLLLPVLELVFGLLTNSSGRINTSKRLIPWILVSGLGWFGICFGVLAGEATAGLEKIQKEKYGGTPEYEHWMKTSWSGPMLSPRSNTPAATDPAATQ
;
A
#
# COMPACT_ATOMS: atom_id res chain seq x y z
N PRO A 1 -57.29 2.40 -25.61
CA PRO A 1 -55.86 2.06 -25.40
C PRO A 1 -55.04 3.33 -25.14
N MET A 2 -54.76 3.61 -23.87
CA MET A 2 -54.12 4.85 -23.41
C MET A 2 -52.60 4.63 -23.38
N ARG A 3 -51.86 5.33 -24.26
CA ARG A 3 -50.38 5.31 -24.28
C ARG A 3 -49.86 6.30 -23.25
N VAL A 4 -49.31 5.78 -22.15
CA VAL A 4 -48.51 6.54 -21.18
C VAL A 4 -47.12 6.74 -21.78
N SER A 5 -46.77 7.98 -22.15
CA SER A 5 -45.41 8.32 -22.57
C SER A 5 -44.66 9.10 -21.50
N SER A 6 -43.35 8.84 -21.45
CA SER A 6 -42.26 9.74 -21.07
C SER A 6 -42.19 10.24 -19.61
N GLY A 7 -41.55 9.44 -18.76
CA GLY A 7 -41.00 9.88 -17.47
C GLY A 7 -39.55 9.46 -17.21
N LEU A 8 -38.81 9.00 -18.23
CA LEU A 8 -37.47 8.41 -18.06
C LEU A 8 -36.34 9.23 -18.71
N SER A 9 -36.56 10.50 -19.01
CA SER A 9 -35.54 11.38 -19.60
C SER A 9 -34.58 12.00 -18.57
N GLY A 10 -34.89 11.90 -17.27
CA GLY A 10 -34.17 12.63 -16.22
C GLY A 10 -32.95 11.93 -15.63
N PHE A 11 -32.76 10.63 -15.87
CA PHE A 11 -31.69 9.85 -15.21
C PHE A 11 -30.39 9.72 -16.03
N SER A 12 -30.38 10.20 -17.29
CA SER A 12 -29.18 10.15 -18.13
C SER A 12 -28.21 11.33 -17.90
N THR A 13 -28.57 12.32 -17.08
CA THR A 13 -27.78 13.54 -16.88
C THR A 13 -26.74 13.42 -15.76
N LEU A 14 -26.65 12.30 -15.05
CA LEU A 14 -25.85 12.26 -13.81
C LEU A 14 -24.41 11.73 -13.93
N VAL A 15 -23.96 11.27 -15.11
CA VAL A 15 -22.57 10.79 -15.26
C VAL A 15 -21.97 11.25 -16.60
N THR A 16 -22.08 12.53 -16.92
CA THR A 16 -21.09 13.15 -17.81
C THR A 16 -19.90 13.56 -16.96
N THR A 17 -19.06 12.60 -16.55
CA THR A 17 -17.75 12.95 -15.98
C THR A 17 -17.01 13.77 -17.04
N SER A 18 -16.68 15.02 -16.71
CA SER A 18 -15.92 15.88 -17.61
C SER A 18 -14.56 15.24 -17.91
N SER A 19 -13.97 15.54 -19.06
CA SER A 19 -12.60 15.10 -19.40
C SER A 19 -11.59 15.45 -18.30
N ALA A 20 -11.80 16.58 -17.60
CA ALA A 20 -10.95 17.05 -16.51
C ALA A 20 -10.98 16.14 -15.27
N THR A 21 -12.14 15.64 -14.86
CA THR A 21 -12.24 14.73 -13.69
C THR A 21 -11.53 13.41 -13.95
N LYS A 22 -11.54 12.93 -15.21
CA LYS A 22 -10.86 11.70 -15.63
C LYS A 22 -9.35 11.87 -15.61
N ALA A 23 -8.87 12.96 -16.22
CA ALA A 23 -7.45 13.30 -16.20
C ALA A 23 -6.95 13.46 -14.76
N LEU A 24 -7.74 14.11 -13.89
CA LEU A 24 -7.40 14.26 -12.48
C LEU A 24 -7.30 12.90 -11.76
N ALA A 25 -8.28 12.01 -11.95
CA ALA A 25 -8.27 10.68 -11.33
C ALA A 25 -7.05 9.87 -11.78
N LEU A 26 -6.78 9.82 -13.09
CA LEU A 26 -5.63 9.09 -13.63
C LEU A 26 -4.31 9.67 -13.12
N ASN A 27 -4.15 11.00 -13.17
CA ASN A 27 -2.95 11.68 -12.69
C ASN A 27 -2.75 11.47 -11.19
N SER A 28 -3.84 11.40 -10.41
CA SER A 28 -3.77 11.14 -8.97
C SER A 28 -3.28 9.73 -8.68
N ILE A 29 -3.76 8.71 -9.41
CA ILE A 29 -3.30 7.33 -9.22
C ILE A 29 -1.84 7.18 -9.66
N LEU A 30 -1.45 7.81 -10.76
CA LEU A 30 -0.04 7.85 -11.20
C LEU A 30 0.85 8.54 -10.17
N ALA A 31 0.43 9.70 -9.67
CA ALA A 31 1.16 10.44 -8.65
C ALA A 31 1.30 9.64 -7.35
N LEU A 32 0.24 8.93 -6.93
CA LEU A 32 0.29 8.02 -5.78
C LEU A 32 1.25 6.86 -6.03
N GLY A 33 1.19 6.22 -7.21
CA GLY A 33 2.05 5.10 -7.55
C GLY A 33 3.54 5.48 -7.56
N PHE A 34 3.89 6.51 -8.31
CA PHE A 34 5.27 7.01 -8.35
C PHE A 34 5.71 7.60 -7.02
N GLY A 35 4.82 8.30 -6.30
CA GLY A 35 5.10 8.81 -4.96
C GLY A 35 5.41 7.69 -3.96
N GLY A 36 4.69 6.57 -4.05
CA GLY A 36 4.98 5.36 -3.27
C GLY A 36 6.37 4.79 -3.56
N PHE A 37 6.67 4.52 -4.83
CA PHE A 37 8.00 4.00 -5.19
C PHE A 37 9.14 4.99 -4.89
N LEU A 38 8.90 6.30 -5.01
CA LEU A 38 9.86 7.32 -4.61
C LEU A 38 10.11 7.29 -3.11
N LEU A 39 9.07 7.19 -2.28
CA LEU A 39 9.22 7.03 -0.83
C LEU A 39 10.08 5.80 -0.51
N ALA A 40 9.88 4.71 -1.24
CA ALA A 40 10.65 3.50 -1.02
C ALA A 40 12.14 3.69 -1.34
N ALA A 41 12.43 4.21 -2.54
CA ALA A 41 13.80 4.49 -2.98
C ALA A 41 14.52 5.48 -2.04
N VAL A 42 13.82 6.52 -1.58
CA VAL A 42 14.37 7.49 -0.61
C VAL A 42 14.63 6.82 0.74
N GLY A 43 13.75 5.93 1.20
CA GLY A 43 13.95 5.15 2.42
C GLY A 43 15.23 4.31 2.37
N ASP A 44 15.43 3.55 1.30
CA ASP A 44 16.61 2.71 1.11
C ASP A 44 17.90 3.54 0.97
N TRP A 45 17.86 4.59 0.15
CA TRP A 45 19.00 5.52 0.00
C TRP A 45 19.39 6.17 1.33
N TYR A 46 18.40 6.65 2.09
CA TYR A 46 18.65 7.31 3.39
C TYR A 46 19.27 6.34 4.38
N LYS A 47 18.73 5.12 4.48
CA LYS A 47 19.27 4.05 5.35
C LYS A 47 20.71 3.72 4.98
N ALA A 48 21.00 3.54 3.68
CA ALA A 48 22.35 3.24 3.20
C ALA A 48 23.33 4.38 3.54
N ARG A 49 22.91 5.63 3.32
CA ARG A 49 23.72 6.81 3.65
C ARG A 49 24.07 6.89 5.14
N ILE A 50 23.08 6.72 6.02
CA ILE A 50 23.29 6.81 7.47
C ILE A 50 24.20 5.67 7.93
N LYS A 51 23.98 4.44 7.45
CA LYS A 51 24.84 3.30 7.81
C LYS A 51 26.27 3.43 7.28
N LEU A 52 26.46 4.08 6.14
CA LEU A 52 27.79 4.39 5.62
C LEU A 52 28.51 5.44 6.48
N ARG A 53 27.78 6.44 6.98
CA ARG A 53 28.33 7.54 7.79
C ARG A 53 28.59 7.14 9.25
N ASP A 54 27.60 6.50 9.87
CA ASP A 54 27.54 6.29 11.32
C ASP A 54 27.83 4.84 11.73
N GLY A 55 28.00 3.94 10.76
CA GLY A 55 28.27 2.52 10.98
C GLY A 55 27.09 1.60 10.66
N ALA A 56 27.40 0.36 10.28
CA ALA A 56 26.41 -0.64 9.86
C ALA A 56 25.40 -0.99 10.97
N ASP A 57 25.80 -0.82 12.22
CA ASP A 57 25.05 -1.16 13.42
C ASP A 57 24.24 0.00 14.00
N THR A 58 24.19 1.14 13.31
CA THR A 58 23.43 2.30 13.77
C THR A 58 21.92 2.10 13.54
N LEU A 59 21.13 2.40 14.57
CA LEU A 59 19.67 2.49 14.47
C LEU A 59 19.31 3.78 13.72
N VAL A 60 18.53 3.66 12.65
CA VAL A 60 18.13 4.81 11.83
C VAL A 60 16.74 5.27 12.27
N THR A 61 16.67 6.37 13.03
CA THR A 61 15.43 6.94 13.60
C THR A 61 15.03 8.29 13.00
N SER A 62 15.82 8.80 12.05
CA SER A 62 15.67 10.15 11.46
C SER A 62 15.22 10.10 9.99
N GLY A 63 14.91 11.27 9.42
CA GLY A 63 14.45 11.38 8.03
C GLY A 63 13.12 10.63 7.82
N PRO A 64 12.96 9.84 6.75
CA PRO A 64 11.76 9.02 6.53
C PRO A 64 11.48 8.04 7.67
N PHE A 65 12.53 7.55 8.33
CA PHE A 65 12.39 6.58 9.43
C PHE A 65 11.75 7.18 10.67
N ARG A 66 11.75 8.51 10.81
CA ARG A 66 11.02 9.19 11.90
C ARG A 66 9.51 8.90 11.84
N TYR A 67 8.96 8.76 10.64
CA TYR A 67 7.53 8.59 10.42
C TYR A 67 7.15 7.13 10.16
N PHE A 68 8.01 6.37 9.48
CA PHE A 68 7.75 4.98 9.09
C PHE A 68 8.87 4.08 9.59
N ARG A 69 8.56 2.96 10.23
CA ARG A 69 9.59 1.97 10.58
C ARG A 69 10.20 1.32 9.35
N HIS A 70 9.36 1.13 8.34
CA HIS A 70 9.72 0.53 7.06
C HIS A 70 9.22 1.42 5.92
N PRO A 71 9.91 2.54 5.62
CA PRO A 71 9.50 3.46 4.56
C PRO A 71 9.55 2.80 3.18
N ASN A 72 10.49 1.87 2.96
CA ASN A 72 10.57 1.05 1.75
C ASN A 72 9.30 0.21 1.54
N TYR A 73 8.90 -0.57 2.54
CA TYR A 73 7.69 -1.39 2.44
C TYR A 73 6.44 -0.54 2.30
N THR A 74 6.35 0.55 3.06
CA THR A 74 5.22 1.49 2.94
C THR A 74 5.10 2.04 1.53
N GLY A 75 6.21 2.47 0.95
CA GLY A 75 6.25 2.99 -0.41
C GLY A 75 5.88 1.95 -1.47
N GLU A 76 6.41 0.73 -1.34
CA GLU A 76 6.08 -0.39 -2.24
C GLU A 76 4.59 -0.76 -2.16
N ILE A 77 3.97 -0.78 -0.98
CA ILE A 77 2.53 -1.05 -0.83
C ILE A 77 1.71 -0.01 -1.58
N ILE A 78 2.03 1.27 -1.42
CA ILE A 78 1.35 2.37 -2.12
C ILE A 78 1.55 2.22 -3.63
N GLY A 79 2.79 2.01 -4.07
CA GLY A 79 3.17 1.85 -5.47
C GLY A 79 2.44 0.69 -6.16
N TRP A 80 2.52 -0.50 -5.58
CA TRP A 80 1.89 -1.71 -6.11
C TRP A 80 0.37 -1.64 -6.04
N THR A 81 -0.21 -1.06 -4.98
CA THR A 81 -1.68 -0.90 -4.87
C THR A 81 -2.19 0.07 -5.94
N ALA A 82 -1.53 1.22 -6.11
CA ALA A 82 -1.89 2.17 -7.15
C ALA A 82 -1.73 1.55 -8.55
N SER A 83 -0.66 0.81 -8.79
CA SER A 83 -0.40 0.09 -10.05
C SER A 83 -1.47 -0.97 -10.35
N CYS A 84 -1.88 -1.76 -9.35
CA CYS A 84 -2.98 -2.73 -9.47
C CYS A 84 -4.33 -2.07 -9.74
N LEU A 85 -4.61 -0.93 -9.12
CA LEU A 85 -5.88 -0.20 -9.29
C LEU A 85 -5.92 0.61 -10.59
N LEU A 86 -4.76 0.99 -11.13
CA LEU A 86 -4.66 1.79 -12.35
C LEU A 86 -5.40 1.13 -13.52
N LEU A 87 -5.28 -0.20 -13.69
CA LEU A 87 -5.82 -0.92 -14.86
C LEU A 87 -7.33 -1.17 -14.80
N PRO A 88 -7.92 -1.68 -13.69
CA PRO A 88 -9.36 -1.80 -13.57
C PRO A 88 -10.07 -0.44 -13.62
N VAL A 89 -9.48 0.60 -13.04
CA VAL A 89 -10.03 1.97 -13.12
C VAL A 89 -9.93 2.50 -14.54
N LEU A 90 -8.82 2.29 -15.24
CA LEU A 90 -8.68 2.69 -16.64
C LEU A 90 -9.71 1.97 -17.53
N GLU A 91 -9.84 0.66 -17.44
CA GLU A 91 -10.79 -0.13 -18.25
C GLU A 91 -12.26 0.15 -17.89
N LEU A 92 -12.61 0.26 -16.61
CA LEU A 92 -13.96 0.63 -16.17
C LEU A 92 -14.32 2.02 -16.71
N VAL A 93 -13.40 2.98 -16.62
CA VAL A 93 -13.60 4.35 -17.10
C VAL A 93 -13.69 4.38 -18.64
N PHE A 94 -12.78 3.75 -19.37
CA PHE A 94 -12.82 3.72 -20.84
C PHE A 94 -14.04 2.96 -21.40
N GLY A 95 -14.43 1.86 -20.76
CA GLY A 95 -15.57 1.04 -21.15
C GLY A 95 -16.93 1.71 -20.88
N LEU A 96 -17.08 2.42 -19.75
CA LEU A 96 -18.31 3.17 -19.45
C LEU A 96 -18.47 4.43 -20.32
N LEU A 97 -17.38 5.03 -20.77
CA LEU A 97 -17.41 6.33 -21.44
C LEU A 97 -17.57 6.29 -22.95
N THR A 98 -17.18 5.19 -23.59
CA THR A 98 -17.18 5.13 -25.05
C THR A 98 -18.47 4.56 -25.63
N ASN A 99 -19.42 4.11 -24.79
CA ASN A 99 -20.66 3.39 -25.18
C ASN A 99 -20.41 2.40 -26.33
N SER A 100 -19.18 1.88 -26.37
CA SER A 100 -18.69 1.07 -27.45
C SER A 100 -18.81 -0.34 -26.93
N SER A 101 -19.79 -1.05 -27.48
CA SER A 101 -19.91 -2.50 -27.45
C SER A 101 -18.65 -3.24 -27.99
N GLY A 102 -17.57 -2.50 -28.26
CA GLY A 102 -16.25 -2.93 -28.69
C GLY A 102 -15.45 -3.56 -27.55
N ARG A 103 -15.93 -4.72 -27.13
CA ARG A 103 -15.16 -5.93 -26.80
C ARG A 103 -13.63 -5.74 -26.72
N ILE A 104 -13.09 -5.79 -25.50
CA ILE A 104 -12.12 -6.79 -25.00
C ILE A 104 -10.90 -7.13 -25.91
N ASN A 105 -10.51 -6.29 -26.89
CA ASN A 105 -9.28 -6.49 -27.66
C ASN A 105 -8.06 -5.79 -27.03
N THR A 106 -8.29 -4.87 -26.09
CA THR A 106 -7.26 -4.26 -25.23
C THR A 106 -6.75 -5.24 -24.16
N SER A 107 -7.57 -6.23 -23.79
CA SER A 107 -7.31 -7.21 -22.74
C SER A 107 -5.97 -7.95 -22.93
N LYS A 108 -5.62 -8.36 -24.16
CA LYS A 108 -4.36 -9.10 -24.40
C LYS A 108 -3.09 -8.28 -24.16
N ARG A 109 -3.13 -6.96 -24.36
CA ARG A 109 -1.97 -6.07 -24.12
C ARG A 109 -1.80 -5.71 -22.65
N LEU A 110 -2.90 -5.70 -21.91
CA LEU A 110 -2.89 -5.38 -20.49
C LEU A 110 -2.69 -6.60 -19.60
N ILE A 111 -2.97 -7.82 -20.09
CA ILE A 111 -2.72 -9.06 -19.33
C ILE A 111 -1.31 -9.12 -18.73
N PRO A 112 -0.21 -8.88 -19.48
CA PRO A 112 1.12 -8.88 -18.89
C PRO A 112 1.27 -7.86 -17.77
N TRP A 113 0.70 -6.67 -17.93
CA TRP A 113 0.74 -5.59 -16.95
C TRP A 113 -0.08 -5.94 -15.69
N ILE A 114 -1.30 -6.48 -15.85
CA ILE A 114 -2.14 -6.94 -14.73
C ILE A 114 -1.45 -8.08 -13.98
N LEU A 115 -0.85 -9.03 -14.70
CA LEU A 115 -0.15 -10.16 -14.08
C LEU A 115 1.08 -9.68 -13.31
N VAL A 116 1.88 -8.78 -13.86
CA VAL A 116 3.06 -8.22 -13.19
C VAL A 116 2.66 -7.37 -11.99
N SER A 117 1.69 -6.46 -12.13
CA SER A 117 1.19 -5.65 -11.02
C SER A 117 0.55 -6.51 -9.93
N GLY A 118 -0.27 -7.50 -10.32
CA GLY A 118 -0.89 -8.45 -9.42
C GLY A 118 0.14 -9.30 -8.67
N LEU A 119 1.19 -9.75 -9.36
CA LEU A 119 2.29 -10.50 -8.74
C LEU A 119 3.09 -9.62 -7.77
N GLY A 120 3.40 -8.38 -8.15
CA GLY A 120 4.08 -7.42 -7.28
C GLY A 120 3.24 -7.07 -6.04
N TRP A 121 1.94 -6.83 -6.23
CA TRP A 121 0.99 -6.58 -5.15
C TRP A 121 0.82 -7.80 -4.24
N PHE A 122 0.72 -9.00 -4.79
CA PHE A 122 0.67 -10.22 -3.99
C PHE A 122 1.98 -10.44 -3.22
N GLY A 123 3.13 -10.21 -3.85
CA GLY A 123 4.44 -10.29 -3.22
C GLY A 123 4.58 -9.34 -2.03
N ILE A 124 4.15 -8.08 -2.16
CA ILE A 124 4.22 -7.13 -1.05
C ILE A 124 3.20 -7.46 0.06
N CYS A 125 1.96 -7.79 -0.30
CA CYS A 125 0.91 -8.08 0.68
C CYS A 125 1.16 -9.39 1.44
N PHE A 126 1.62 -10.44 0.79
CA PHE A 126 1.79 -11.76 1.41
C PHE A 126 3.25 -12.08 1.77
N GLY A 127 4.20 -11.72 0.93
CA GLY A 127 5.63 -11.98 1.19
C GLY A 127 6.23 -11.02 2.22
N VAL A 128 5.83 -9.75 2.21
CA VAL A 128 6.45 -8.71 3.05
C VAL A 128 5.57 -8.34 4.25
N LEU A 129 4.28 -8.10 4.03
CA LEU A 129 3.35 -7.65 5.07
C LEU A 129 2.72 -8.78 5.89
N ALA A 130 2.22 -9.84 5.23
CA ALA A 130 1.71 -11.04 5.90
C ALA A 130 2.83 -12.02 6.28
N GLY A 131 4.03 -11.80 5.76
CA GLY A 131 5.18 -12.68 5.92
C GLY A 131 6.09 -12.28 7.10
N GLU A 132 7.06 -13.15 7.35
CA GLU A 132 8.07 -12.98 8.40
C GLU A 132 9.04 -11.82 8.16
N ALA A 133 9.00 -11.15 7.01
CA ALA A 133 9.98 -10.10 6.70
C ALA A 133 9.86 -8.90 7.65
N THR A 134 8.66 -8.31 7.77
CA THR A 134 8.43 -7.18 8.69
C THR A 134 8.52 -7.62 10.15
N ALA A 135 7.87 -8.72 10.52
CA ALA A 135 7.91 -9.25 11.88
C ALA A 135 9.32 -9.68 12.32
N GLY A 136 10.08 -10.31 11.42
CA GLY A 136 11.44 -10.74 11.65
C GLY A 136 12.42 -9.57 11.75
N LEU A 137 12.26 -8.54 10.92
CA LEU A 137 13.04 -7.30 11.04
C LEU A 137 12.79 -6.61 12.38
N GLU A 138 11.54 -6.50 12.81
CA GLU A 138 11.16 -5.92 14.11
C GLU A 138 11.73 -6.76 15.26
N LYS A 139 11.72 -8.08 15.15
CA LYS A 139 12.36 -8.98 16.13
C LYS A 139 13.87 -8.72 16.21
N ILE A 140 14.56 -8.68 15.08
CA ILE A 140 16.01 -8.42 15.04
C ILE A 140 16.34 -7.03 15.59
N GLN A 141 15.55 -6.02 15.26
CA GLN A 141 15.73 -4.66 15.78
C GLN A 141 15.49 -4.61 17.29
N LYS A 142 14.46 -5.31 17.78
CA LYS A 142 14.21 -5.43 19.23
C LYS A 142 15.33 -6.19 19.94
N GLU A 143 15.87 -7.25 19.36
CA GLU A 143 17.00 -7.99 19.95
C GLU A 143 18.26 -7.12 20.03
N LYS A 144 18.48 -6.27 19.03
CA LYS A 144 19.70 -5.44 18.94
C LYS A 144 19.62 -4.13 19.72
N TYR A 145 18.48 -3.46 19.69
CA TYR A 145 18.30 -2.11 20.23
C TYR A 145 17.25 -2.03 21.34
N GLY A 146 16.57 -3.13 21.63
CA GLY A 146 15.55 -3.20 22.69
C GLY A 146 16.13 -2.78 24.04
N GLY A 147 15.31 -2.07 24.83
CA GLY A 147 15.74 -1.52 26.12
C GLY A 147 16.53 -0.22 26.02
N THR A 148 16.90 0.25 24.82
CA THR A 148 17.44 1.62 24.67
C THR A 148 16.30 2.65 24.67
N PRO A 149 16.47 3.81 25.35
CA PRO A 149 15.43 4.85 25.36
C PRO A 149 15.09 5.37 23.96
N GLU A 150 16.07 5.42 23.06
CA GLU A 150 15.88 5.87 21.68
C GLU A 150 14.97 4.92 20.89
N TYR A 151 15.24 3.61 20.94
CA TYR A 151 14.43 2.61 20.25
C TYR A 151 12.98 2.61 20.74
N GLU A 152 12.78 2.63 22.06
CA GLU A 152 11.45 2.62 22.66
C GLU A 152 10.64 3.90 22.31
N HIS A 153 11.32 5.05 22.26
CA HIS A 153 10.68 6.29 21.82
C HIS A 153 10.30 6.24 20.34
N TRP A 154 11.21 5.76 19.50
CA TRP A 154 10.98 5.63 18.07
C TRP A 154 9.84 4.66 17.75
N MET A 155 9.77 3.51 18.43
CA MET A 155 8.68 2.54 18.29
C MET A 155 7.30 3.12 18.58
N LYS A 156 7.21 4.04 19.56
CA LYS A 156 5.94 4.68 19.96
C LYS A 156 5.49 5.78 19.00
N THR A 157 6.42 6.37 18.25
CA THR A 157 6.15 7.58 17.43
C THR A 157 6.14 7.31 15.93
N SER A 158 6.68 6.18 15.50
CA SER A 158 6.70 5.76 14.10
C SER A 158 5.55 4.81 13.75
N TRP A 159 5.10 4.85 12.49
CA TRP A 159 4.12 3.92 11.96
C TRP A 159 4.80 2.61 11.49
N SER A 160 4.30 1.47 11.94
CA SER A 160 4.75 0.13 11.50
C SER A 160 4.34 -0.24 10.07
N GLY A 161 3.40 0.48 9.46
CA GLY A 161 2.63 -0.06 8.35
C GLY A 161 1.52 -1.03 8.79
N PRO A 162 0.78 -1.62 7.84
CA PRO A 162 -0.22 -2.63 8.12
C PRO A 162 0.45 -3.96 8.52
N MET A 163 0.56 -4.23 9.82
CA MET A 163 1.08 -5.52 10.31
C MET A 163 -0.07 -6.51 10.45
N LEU A 164 0.01 -7.62 9.72
CA LEU A 164 -0.83 -8.79 9.97
C LEU A 164 -0.13 -9.61 11.05
N SER A 165 -0.29 -9.20 12.31
CA SER A 165 0.31 -9.94 13.42
C SER A 165 -0.33 -11.33 13.50
N PRO A 166 0.45 -12.43 13.50
CA PRO A 166 -0.06 -13.71 13.96
C PRO A 166 -0.54 -13.52 15.40
N ARG A 167 -1.78 -13.91 15.71
CA ARG A 167 -2.22 -13.98 17.12
C ARG A 167 -1.25 -14.89 17.86
N SER A 168 -0.56 -14.36 18.87
CA SER A 168 0.16 -15.22 19.81
C SER A 168 -0.87 -16.04 20.57
N ASN A 169 -0.95 -17.34 20.28
CA ASN A 169 -1.59 -18.32 21.16
C ASN A 169 -0.70 -18.56 22.39
N THR A 170 -0.27 -17.50 23.07
CA THR A 170 0.35 -17.62 24.38
C THR A 170 -0.82 -17.76 25.35
N PRO A 171 -1.05 -18.96 25.95
CA PRO A 171 -2.01 -19.06 27.03
C PRO A 171 -1.58 -18.06 28.11
N ALA A 172 -2.54 -17.24 28.56
CA ALA A 172 -2.33 -16.30 29.64
C ALA A 172 -1.61 -17.03 30.78
N ALA A 173 -0.45 -16.50 31.19
CA ALA A 173 0.24 -17.00 32.37
C ALA A 173 -0.78 -17.01 33.51
N THR A 174 -1.11 -18.21 34.01
CA THR A 174 -1.94 -18.36 35.20
C THR A 174 -1.20 -17.68 36.35
N ASP A 175 -1.82 -16.64 36.87
CA ASP A 175 -1.37 -15.85 37.99
C ASP A 175 -1.15 -16.78 39.22
N PRO A 176 0.07 -16.93 39.75
CA PRO A 176 0.32 -17.80 40.90
C PRO A 176 -0.20 -17.24 42.24
N ALA A 177 -1.01 -16.17 42.23
CA ALA A 177 -1.48 -15.47 43.42
C ALA A 177 -2.84 -15.97 43.97
N ALA A 178 -3.39 -17.08 43.48
CA ALA A 178 -4.66 -17.64 43.97
C ALA A 178 -4.48 -18.93 44.79
N THR A 179 -3.52 -18.95 45.72
CA THR A 179 -3.51 -19.93 46.81
C THR A 179 -2.97 -19.31 48.08
N GLN A 180 -3.83 -18.60 48.80
CA GLN A 180 -3.77 -18.46 50.27
C GLN A 180 -5.19 -18.56 50.82
#